data_AF-A0A940V870-F1
#
_entry.id   AF-A0A940V870-F1
#
_cell.length_a   1.000
_cell.length_b   1.000
_cell.length_c   1.000
_cell.angle_alpha   90.00
_cell.angle_beta   90.00
_cell.angle_gamma   90.00
#
_symmetry.space_group_name_H-M   'P 1'
#
loop_
_entity.id
_entity.type
_entity.pdbx_description
1 polymer ?
#
loop_
_entity_poly.entity_id
_entity_poly.type
_entity_poly.pdbx_seq_one_letter_code
_entity_poly.pdbx_strand_id
1 'polypeptide(L)'
;MDRDTRIAAKRRYIRQREQDLLSRVVRMDDEELRWTVRVFADCLAPQQRAECLGPYDERWPMDRRRRLVAGFIQRYTQLALDALERAAAAGPAGLAALTDEDLQGMSLAEKWLRVAHEPTGLRPDQLRRELARLFMCKSYDLFHDAGLSEAAVEYPAYQRVRDALETQPDALIADLVALVVGQSVHLQSRVQAEVDTALRRIRDAIGQRLGVAIPADRLFAGQMSRLPLDHADQSTEPASAERARALWEMPGVDLSTAFLMVADLMTEREVEEHLLPLRRQFRSIADVPGPELRALLVRIWTLLGDRRLTDFAERYRSGRLIAEPKVAPEVWNALPQPERLAILERDNRTMDVGQAARHLARIFFSFQYDTLFDALFHVDLLRSPRYQQVVRRLTACESGAEARRLAVLNGAVTRQMLELESLVPAMRRTRLQEIRTLIAATLDLPDDLTYPARREGQA
;
A
#
# COMPACT_ATOMS: atom_id res chain seq x y z
N MET A 1 37.05 6.70 -13.20
CA MET A 1 36.91 5.25 -13.49
C MET A 1 36.95 5.08 -14.99
N ASP A 2 37.83 4.22 -15.49
CA ASP A 2 37.97 3.97 -16.93
C ASP A 2 36.69 3.33 -17.53
N ARG A 3 36.43 3.58 -18.82
CA ARG A 3 35.18 3.20 -19.51
C ARG A 3 34.95 1.70 -19.48
N ASP A 4 35.99 0.92 -19.75
CA ASP A 4 35.93 -0.53 -19.78
C ASP A 4 35.62 -1.10 -18.39
N THR A 5 36.18 -0.48 -17.34
CA THR A 5 35.88 -0.79 -15.95
C THR A 5 34.42 -0.49 -15.61
N ARG A 6 33.86 0.64 -16.07
CA ARG A 6 32.44 0.99 -15.87
C ARG A 6 31.51 -0.03 -16.55
N ILE A 7 31.81 -0.38 -17.80
CA ILE A 7 31.03 -1.36 -18.57
C ILE A 7 31.09 -2.72 -17.91
N ALA A 8 32.28 -3.17 -17.50
CA ALA A 8 32.45 -4.45 -16.80
C ALA A 8 31.70 -4.49 -15.46
N ALA A 9 31.71 -3.39 -14.69
CA ALA A 9 30.96 -3.26 -13.45
C ALA A 9 29.44 -3.34 -13.70
N LYS A 10 28.93 -2.61 -14.70
CA LYS A 10 27.51 -2.63 -15.07
C LYS A 10 27.07 -3.99 -15.59
N ARG A 11 27.90 -4.66 -16.39
CA ARG A 11 27.67 -6.03 -16.86
C ARG A 11 27.54 -7.01 -15.68
N ARG A 12 28.40 -6.88 -14.67
CA ARG A 12 28.35 -7.69 -13.44
C ARG A 12 27.08 -7.40 -12.64
N TYR A 13 26.73 -6.13 -12.48
CA TYR A 13 25.50 -5.72 -11.78
C TYR A 13 24.25 -6.31 -12.44
N ILE A 14 24.13 -6.20 -13.77
CA ILE A 14 22.98 -6.74 -14.52
C ILE A 14 22.84 -8.26 -14.29
N ARG A 15 23.95 -9.01 -14.35
CA ARG A 15 23.95 -10.46 -14.09
C ARG A 15 23.65 -10.83 -12.64
N GLN A 16 24.19 -10.06 -11.68
CA GLN A 16 23.91 -10.29 -10.26
C GLN A 16 22.43 -10.05 -9.95
N ARG A 17 21.85 -8.96 -10.46
CA ARG A 17 20.44 -8.63 -10.31
C ARG A 17 19.54 -9.74 -10.88
N GLU A 18 19.89 -10.31 -12.04
CA GLU A 18 19.19 -11.46 -12.60
C GLU A 18 19.18 -12.64 -11.61
N GLN A 19 20.35 -13.03 -11.09
CA GLN A 19 20.48 -14.13 -10.13
C GLN A 19 19.66 -13.88 -8.86
N ASP A 20 19.76 -12.67 -8.30
CA ASP A 20 19.05 -12.29 -7.08
C ASP A 20 17.52 -12.34 -7.29
N LEU A 21 17.03 -11.78 -8.38
CA LEU A 21 15.59 -11.79 -8.70
C LEU A 21 15.06 -13.19 -8.98
N LEU A 22 15.79 -14.00 -9.75
CA LEU A 22 15.39 -15.39 -10.03
C LEU A 22 15.40 -16.26 -8.76
N SER A 23 16.34 -16.03 -7.84
CA SER A 23 16.40 -16.78 -6.57
C SER A 23 15.19 -16.54 -5.68
N ARG A 24 14.58 -15.34 -5.76
CA ARG A 24 13.46 -14.92 -4.91
C ARG A 24 12.11 -14.84 -5.60
N VAL A 25 12.03 -14.98 -6.93
CA VAL A 25 10.78 -14.84 -7.71
C VAL A 25 9.64 -15.73 -7.20
N VAL A 26 9.97 -16.92 -6.70
CA VAL A 26 9.01 -17.86 -6.11
C VAL A 26 8.40 -17.38 -4.78
N ARG A 27 9.09 -16.46 -4.08
CA ARG A 27 8.68 -15.86 -2.81
C ARG A 27 8.15 -14.44 -2.97
N MET A 28 8.34 -13.82 -4.14
CA MET A 28 7.81 -12.48 -4.40
C MET A 28 6.29 -12.44 -4.23
N ASP A 29 5.80 -11.37 -3.61
CA ASP A 29 4.38 -11.10 -3.45
C ASP A 29 3.75 -10.48 -4.72
N ASP A 30 2.47 -10.12 -4.63
CA ASP A 30 1.71 -9.56 -5.75
C ASP A 30 2.27 -8.23 -6.27
N GLU A 31 2.77 -7.37 -5.38
CA GLU A 31 3.27 -6.05 -5.71
C GLU A 31 4.68 -6.15 -6.27
N GLU A 32 5.56 -6.92 -5.62
CA GLU A 32 6.94 -7.13 -6.07
C GLU A 32 7.00 -7.71 -7.50
N LEU A 33 6.12 -8.67 -7.83
CA LEU A 33 6.04 -9.23 -9.18
C LEU A 33 5.63 -8.19 -10.22
N ARG A 34 4.65 -7.33 -9.90
CA ARG A 34 4.15 -6.30 -10.81
C ARG A 34 5.16 -5.18 -10.95
N TRP A 35 5.78 -4.76 -9.85
CA TRP A 35 6.83 -3.75 -9.83
C TRP A 35 8.00 -4.18 -10.71
N THR A 36 8.47 -5.42 -10.55
CA THR A 36 9.55 -6.01 -11.35
C THR A 36 9.22 -5.98 -12.84
N VAL A 37 8.00 -6.34 -13.22
CA VAL A 37 7.57 -6.27 -14.63
C VAL A 37 7.56 -4.83 -15.12
N ARG A 38 6.93 -3.91 -14.38
CA ARG A 38 6.78 -2.51 -14.79
C ARG A 38 8.11 -1.80 -14.97
N VAL A 39 9.01 -1.89 -13.99
CA VAL A 39 10.31 -1.20 -14.02
C VAL A 39 11.14 -1.62 -15.23
N PHE A 40 11.21 -2.91 -15.53
CA PHE A 40 11.99 -3.41 -16.66
C PHE A 40 11.27 -3.22 -18.01
N ALA A 41 9.96 -3.38 -18.05
CA ALA A 41 9.18 -3.11 -19.26
C ALA A 41 9.20 -1.61 -19.65
N ASP A 42 9.45 -0.72 -18.68
CA ASP A 42 9.66 0.71 -18.91
C ASP A 42 10.98 1.01 -19.65
N CYS A 43 11.97 0.13 -19.51
CA CYS A 43 13.24 0.23 -20.22
C CYS A 43 13.23 -0.40 -21.63
N LEU A 44 12.13 -1.03 -22.04
CA LEU A 44 12.01 -1.69 -23.33
C LEU A 44 11.27 -0.83 -24.36
N ALA A 45 11.72 -0.91 -25.62
CA ALA A 45 10.95 -0.37 -26.73
C ALA A 45 9.63 -1.14 -26.90
N PRO A 46 8.57 -0.54 -27.48
CA PRO A 46 7.23 -1.15 -27.56
C PRO A 46 7.22 -2.57 -28.14
N GLN A 47 8.01 -2.82 -29.20
CA GLN A 47 8.11 -4.13 -29.83
C GLN A 47 8.77 -5.16 -28.90
N GLN A 48 9.90 -4.82 -28.28
CA GLN A 48 10.59 -5.71 -27.33
C GLN A 48 9.71 -6.02 -26.12
N ARG A 49 8.97 -5.02 -25.63
CA ARG A 49 8.01 -5.18 -24.53
C ARG A 49 6.92 -6.19 -24.91
N ALA A 50 6.36 -6.09 -26.12
CA ALA A 50 5.36 -7.03 -26.62
C ALA A 50 5.92 -8.46 -26.77
N GLU A 51 7.13 -8.61 -27.31
CA GLU A 51 7.81 -9.91 -27.46
C GLU A 51 8.10 -10.58 -26.10
N CYS A 52 8.50 -9.79 -25.10
CA CYS A 52 8.87 -10.29 -23.79
C CYS A 52 7.68 -10.63 -22.89
N LEU A 53 6.61 -9.83 -22.94
CA LEU A 53 5.46 -9.96 -22.04
C LEU A 53 4.26 -10.65 -22.67
N GLY A 54 4.13 -10.63 -24.01
CA GLY A 54 2.98 -11.21 -24.71
C GLY A 54 1.64 -10.72 -24.12
N PRO A 55 0.69 -11.62 -23.81
CA PRO A 55 -0.61 -11.24 -23.24
C PRO A 55 -0.58 -11.07 -21.71
N TYR A 56 0.56 -10.68 -21.12
CA TYR A 56 0.68 -10.47 -19.68
C TYR A 56 -0.45 -9.61 -19.11
N ASP A 57 -1.03 -10.06 -18.00
CA ASP A 57 -2.09 -9.35 -17.28
C ASP A 57 -1.82 -9.47 -15.78
N GLU A 58 -1.88 -8.34 -15.08
CA GLU A 58 -1.60 -8.27 -13.65
C GLU A 58 -2.64 -9.02 -12.80
N ARG A 59 -3.81 -9.33 -13.37
CA ARG A 59 -4.91 -10.07 -12.72
C ARG A 59 -4.73 -11.59 -12.80
N TRP A 60 -3.72 -12.08 -13.53
CA TRP A 60 -3.46 -13.51 -13.61
C TRP A 60 -3.14 -14.11 -12.23
N PRO A 61 -3.43 -15.41 -12.02
CA PRO A 61 -3.03 -16.12 -10.80
C PRO A 61 -1.52 -16.00 -10.54
N MET A 62 -1.13 -15.89 -9.26
CA MET A 62 0.27 -15.67 -8.86
C MET A 62 1.24 -16.70 -9.48
N ASP A 63 0.89 -17.98 -9.49
CA ASP A 63 1.77 -19.03 -10.04
C ASP A 63 1.98 -18.91 -11.54
N ARG A 64 1.00 -18.34 -12.25
CA ARG A 64 1.14 -18.03 -13.68
C ARG A 64 2.06 -16.82 -13.87
N ARG A 65 1.89 -15.77 -13.06
CA ARG A 65 2.75 -14.58 -13.13
C ARG A 65 4.18 -14.89 -12.72
N ARG A 66 4.44 -15.62 -11.65
CA ARG A 66 5.79 -16.04 -11.24
C ARG A 66 6.56 -16.74 -12.36
N ARG A 67 5.90 -17.69 -13.05
CA ARG A 67 6.50 -18.39 -14.21
C ARG A 67 6.82 -17.44 -15.36
N LEU A 68 5.91 -16.53 -15.69
CA LEU A 68 6.14 -15.54 -16.74
C LEU A 68 7.26 -14.57 -16.34
N VAL A 69 7.22 -14.03 -15.12
CA VAL A 69 8.20 -13.07 -14.59
C VAL A 69 9.60 -13.68 -14.56
N ALA A 70 9.75 -14.95 -14.19
CA ALA A 70 11.04 -15.63 -14.25
C ALA A 70 11.62 -15.65 -15.68
N GLY A 71 10.83 -16.05 -16.67
CA GLY A 71 11.27 -16.02 -18.08
C GLY A 71 11.41 -14.61 -18.66
N PHE A 72 10.70 -13.62 -18.11
CA PHE A 72 10.83 -12.21 -18.46
C PHE A 72 12.14 -11.62 -17.95
N ILE A 73 12.51 -11.88 -16.69
CA ILE A 73 13.78 -11.44 -16.08
C ILE A 73 14.97 -11.88 -16.92
N GLN A 74 15.00 -13.15 -17.35
CA GLN A 74 16.08 -13.69 -18.18
C GLN A 74 16.17 -12.98 -19.54
N ARG A 75 15.02 -12.84 -20.23
CA ARG A 75 14.97 -12.18 -21.53
C ARG A 75 15.35 -10.71 -21.45
N TYR A 76 14.82 -9.98 -20.48
CA TYR A 76 15.18 -8.59 -20.22
C TYR A 76 16.67 -8.44 -19.93
N THR A 77 17.25 -9.35 -19.13
CA THR A 77 18.68 -9.34 -18.81
C THR A 77 19.53 -9.43 -20.07
N GLN A 78 19.19 -10.32 -21.00
CA GLN A 78 19.90 -10.41 -22.27
C GLN A 78 19.79 -9.11 -23.09
N LEU A 79 18.58 -8.54 -23.18
CA LEU A 79 18.36 -7.28 -23.90
C LEU A 79 19.14 -6.11 -23.29
N ALA A 80 19.22 -6.03 -21.95
CA ALA A 80 19.98 -5.03 -21.23
C ALA A 80 21.49 -5.18 -21.45
N LEU A 81 21.99 -6.43 -21.48
CA LEU A 81 23.39 -6.72 -21.82
C LEU A 81 23.70 -6.32 -23.27
N ASP A 82 22.84 -6.67 -24.23
CA ASP A 82 23.05 -6.31 -25.63
C ASP A 82 23.02 -4.79 -25.84
N ALA A 83 22.14 -4.07 -25.12
CA ALA A 83 22.10 -2.61 -25.12
C ALA A 83 23.39 -2.00 -24.55
N LEU A 84 23.93 -2.60 -23.48
CA LEU A 84 25.20 -2.21 -22.89
C LEU A 84 26.37 -2.42 -23.85
N GLU A 85 26.42 -3.53 -24.58
CA GLU A 85 27.47 -3.78 -25.58
C GLU A 85 27.37 -2.80 -26.76
N ARG A 86 26.15 -2.50 -27.24
CA ARG A 86 25.96 -1.47 -28.29
C ARG A 86 26.42 -0.10 -27.81
N ALA A 87 26.08 0.29 -26.57
CA ALA A 87 26.52 1.54 -25.97
C ALA A 87 28.04 1.57 -25.71
N ALA A 88 28.67 0.42 -25.46
CA ALA A 88 30.12 0.29 -25.38
C ALA A 88 30.80 0.50 -26.74
N ALA A 89 30.17 0.05 -27.83
CA ALA A 89 30.68 0.20 -29.20
C ALA A 89 30.44 1.60 -29.79
N ALA A 90 29.30 2.24 -29.48
CA ALA A 90 29.03 3.63 -29.83
C ALA A 90 29.97 4.57 -29.05
N GLY A 91 30.42 5.69 -29.61
CA GLY A 91 31.39 6.59 -28.94
C GLY A 91 30.95 7.12 -27.56
N PRO A 92 31.86 7.74 -26.78
CA PRO A 92 31.66 7.99 -25.34
C PRO A 92 30.74 9.17 -24.97
N ALA A 93 30.10 9.84 -25.93
CA ALA A 93 29.47 11.14 -25.68
C ALA A 93 28.03 11.23 -26.19
N GLY A 94 27.23 12.00 -25.46
CA GLY A 94 25.84 12.32 -25.83
C GLY A 94 24.80 11.42 -25.20
N LEU A 95 23.54 11.80 -25.37
CA LEU A 95 22.37 11.04 -24.91
C LEU A 95 22.26 9.68 -25.61
N ALA A 96 22.67 9.59 -26.87
CA ALA A 96 22.62 8.36 -27.66
C ALA A 96 23.55 7.24 -27.13
N ALA A 97 24.54 7.58 -26.29
CA ALA A 97 25.45 6.64 -25.66
C ALA A 97 24.93 6.05 -24.34
N LEU A 98 23.78 6.52 -23.83
CA LEU A 98 23.18 6.04 -22.58
C LEU A 98 22.26 4.84 -22.86
N THR A 99 22.32 3.80 -22.01
CA THR A 99 21.30 2.75 -22.06
C THR A 99 20.00 3.23 -21.44
N ASP A 100 18.89 2.53 -21.72
CA ASP A 100 17.60 2.84 -21.08
C ASP A 100 17.66 2.71 -19.55
N GLU A 101 18.49 1.82 -19.00
CA GLU A 101 18.76 1.74 -17.56
C GLU A 101 19.61 2.91 -17.04
N ASP A 102 20.56 3.43 -17.84
CA ASP A 102 21.28 4.67 -17.45
C ASP A 102 20.29 5.83 -17.36
N LEU A 103 19.41 5.96 -18.35
CA LEU A 103 18.34 6.95 -18.32
C LEU A 103 17.43 6.73 -17.11
N GLN A 104 16.98 5.51 -16.81
CA GLN A 104 16.15 5.28 -15.63
C GLN A 104 16.83 5.70 -14.31
N GLY A 105 18.15 5.55 -14.18
CA GLY A 105 18.90 5.94 -12.99
C GLY A 105 19.22 7.43 -12.84
N MET A 106 18.87 8.28 -13.81
CA MET A 106 19.15 9.72 -13.78
C MET A 106 17.94 10.53 -13.30
N SER A 107 18.19 11.70 -12.69
CA SER A 107 17.15 12.67 -12.37
C SER A 107 16.61 13.35 -13.64
N LEU A 108 15.38 13.86 -13.56
CA LEU A 108 14.77 14.59 -14.67
C LEU A 108 15.54 15.88 -14.98
N ALA A 109 16.06 16.55 -13.96
CA ALA A 109 16.92 17.71 -14.12
C ALA A 109 18.12 17.40 -15.02
N GLU A 110 18.86 16.33 -14.73
CA GLU A 110 20.03 15.96 -15.51
C GLU A 110 19.66 15.58 -16.96
N LYS A 111 18.58 14.82 -17.15
CA LYS A 111 18.12 14.40 -18.48
C LYS A 111 17.69 15.57 -19.33
N TRP A 112 16.78 16.39 -18.82
CA TRP A 112 16.19 17.48 -19.60
C TRP A 112 17.19 18.61 -19.86
N LEU A 113 18.20 18.75 -19.00
CA LEU A 113 19.38 19.55 -19.32
C LEU A 113 20.13 19.02 -20.53
N ARG A 114 20.46 17.74 -20.56
CA ARG A 114 21.14 17.12 -21.70
C ARG A 114 20.29 17.18 -22.98
N VAL A 115 18.97 16.96 -22.87
CA VAL A 115 18.03 17.05 -24.00
C VAL A 115 17.96 18.47 -24.53
N ALA A 116 18.01 19.50 -23.68
CA ALA A 116 18.08 20.88 -24.15
C ALA A 116 19.34 21.19 -24.97
N HIS A 117 20.47 20.52 -24.68
CA HIS A 117 21.71 20.66 -25.44
C HIS A 117 21.75 19.76 -26.69
N GLU A 118 21.09 18.61 -26.66
CA GLU A 118 21.04 17.63 -27.75
C GLU A 118 19.58 17.13 -27.96
N PRO A 119 18.67 17.93 -28.55
CA PRO A 119 17.24 17.61 -28.62
C PRO A 119 16.91 16.35 -29.42
N THR A 120 17.81 15.93 -30.32
CA THR A 120 17.68 14.74 -31.16
C THR A 120 18.45 13.53 -30.60
N GLY A 121 19.02 13.65 -29.39
CA GLY A 121 19.90 12.63 -28.81
C GLY A 121 19.17 11.42 -28.24
N LEU A 122 17.85 11.50 -28.03
CA LEU A 122 17.00 10.40 -27.58
C LEU A 122 16.07 9.91 -28.69
N ARG A 123 15.81 8.60 -28.69
CA ARG A 123 14.83 8.00 -29.61
C ARG A 123 13.39 8.45 -29.25
N PRO A 124 12.45 8.43 -30.20
CA PRO A 124 11.07 8.83 -29.94
C PRO A 124 10.36 8.03 -28.83
N ASP A 125 10.66 6.74 -28.65
CA ASP A 125 10.13 5.92 -27.55
C ASP A 125 10.65 6.40 -26.18
N GLN A 126 11.93 6.78 -26.12
CA GLN A 126 12.56 7.30 -24.91
C GLN A 126 12.01 8.67 -24.54
N LEU A 127 11.82 9.56 -25.53
CA LEU A 127 11.23 10.89 -25.31
C LEU A 127 9.81 10.80 -24.74
N ARG A 128 8.97 9.88 -25.25
CA ARG A 128 7.63 9.63 -24.68
C ARG A 128 7.69 9.22 -23.21
N ARG A 129 8.61 8.33 -22.86
CA ARG A 129 8.84 7.90 -21.47
C ARG A 129 9.28 9.05 -20.58
N GLU A 130 10.26 9.85 -21.01
CA GLU A 130 10.74 10.97 -20.21
C GLU A 130 9.71 12.10 -20.09
N LEU A 131 8.87 12.32 -21.11
CA LEU A 131 7.71 13.22 -21.04
C LEU A 131 6.66 12.73 -20.03
N ALA A 132 6.39 11.43 -20.00
CA ALA A 132 5.49 10.84 -19.01
C ALA A 132 6.03 11.02 -17.58
N ARG A 133 7.34 10.85 -17.36
CA ARG A 133 7.97 11.11 -16.06
C ARG A 133 7.97 12.60 -15.71
N LEU A 134 8.19 13.47 -16.68
CA LEU A 134 8.12 14.93 -16.47
C LEU A 134 6.71 15.38 -16.09
N PHE A 135 5.67 14.75 -16.65
CA PHE A 135 4.29 14.99 -16.23
C PHE A 135 4.05 14.64 -14.74
N MET A 136 4.69 13.59 -14.23
CA MET A 136 4.62 13.18 -12.83
C MET A 136 5.37 14.14 -11.89
N CYS A 137 6.27 14.96 -12.42
CA CYS A 137 7.10 15.87 -11.64
C CYS A 137 6.32 17.13 -11.23
N LYS A 138 6.03 17.28 -9.93
CA LYS A 138 5.23 18.40 -9.42
C LYS A 138 6.00 19.43 -8.58
N SER A 139 7.28 19.17 -8.31
CA SER A 139 8.12 20.06 -7.50
C SER A 139 9.59 19.99 -7.90
N TYR A 140 10.33 21.03 -7.54
CA TYR A 140 11.79 21.14 -7.65
C TYR A 140 12.51 19.91 -7.07
N ASP A 141 12.16 19.51 -5.84
CA ASP A 141 12.82 18.38 -5.18
C ASP A 141 12.67 17.09 -5.99
N LEU A 142 11.47 16.83 -6.52
CA LEU A 142 11.19 15.67 -7.37
C LEU A 142 11.87 15.75 -8.75
N PHE A 143 12.15 16.96 -9.24
CA PHE A 143 12.84 17.16 -10.51
C PHE A 143 14.32 16.79 -10.40
N HIS A 144 14.93 17.04 -9.24
CA HIS A 144 16.32 16.71 -8.95
C HIS A 144 16.51 15.31 -8.35
N ASP A 145 15.44 14.66 -7.89
CA ASP A 145 15.47 13.30 -7.37
C ASP A 145 15.62 12.26 -8.51
N ALA A 146 16.66 11.43 -8.41
CA ALA A 146 16.86 10.31 -9.32
C ALA A 146 15.84 9.18 -9.09
N GLY A 147 15.32 9.05 -7.86
CA GLY A 147 14.37 8.01 -7.48
C GLY A 147 13.02 8.10 -8.20
N LEU A 148 12.59 9.31 -8.60
CA LEU A 148 11.33 9.50 -9.33
C LEU A 148 11.29 8.70 -10.64
N SER A 149 12.40 8.62 -11.35
CA SER A 149 12.45 7.96 -12.67
C SER A 149 12.10 6.47 -12.62
N GLU A 150 12.47 5.81 -11.53
CA GLU A 150 12.13 4.40 -11.27
C GLU A 150 10.74 4.30 -10.60
N ALA A 151 10.47 5.11 -9.57
CA ALA A 151 9.24 5.04 -8.80
C ALA A 151 7.98 5.46 -9.59
N ALA A 152 8.11 6.24 -10.67
CA ALA A 152 6.97 6.69 -11.46
C ALA A 152 6.10 5.54 -11.97
N VAL A 153 6.71 4.39 -12.31
CA VAL A 153 6.01 3.22 -12.87
C VAL A 153 5.03 2.56 -11.89
N GLU A 154 5.15 2.87 -10.60
CA GLU A 154 4.26 2.36 -9.56
C GLU A 154 2.85 2.94 -9.68
N TYR A 155 2.72 4.11 -10.28
CA TYR A 155 1.50 4.90 -10.24
C TYR A 155 0.69 4.79 -11.54
N PRO A 156 -0.63 4.51 -11.48
CA PRO A 156 -1.48 4.41 -12.67
C PRO A 156 -1.52 5.70 -13.51
N ALA A 157 -1.33 6.86 -12.90
CA ALA A 157 -1.26 8.13 -13.61
C ALA A 157 -0.13 8.15 -14.64
N TYR A 158 1.04 7.62 -14.27
CA TYR A 158 2.19 7.49 -15.17
C TYR A 158 1.84 6.59 -16.36
N GLN A 159 1.26 5.42 -16.10
CA GLN A 159 0.90 4.48 -17.16
C GLN A 159 -0.12 5.11 -18.12
N ARG A 160 -1.15 5.78 -17.61
CA ARG A 160 -2.15 6.46 -18.44
C ARG A 160 -1.54 7.52 -19.36
N VAL A 161 -0.60 8.31 -18.84
CA VAL A 161 0.09 9.35 -19.62
C VAL A 161 1.03 8.72 -20.64
N ARG A 162 1.77 7.69 -20.25
CA ARG A 162 2.66 6.94 -21.14
C ARG A 162 1.88 6.31 -22.29
N ASP A 163 0.79 5.60 -22.01
CA ASP A 163 -0.07 4.98 -23.02
C ASP A 163 -0.65 6.05 -23.96
N ALA A 164 -1.11 7.18 -23.42
CA ALA A 164 -1.58 8.30 -24.22
C ALA A 164 -0.48 8.82 -25.15
N LEU A 165 0.75 9.02 -24.66
CA LEU A 165 1.90 9.47 -25.45
C LEU A 165 2.33 8.46 -26.52
N GLU A 166 2.24 7.16 -26.23
CA GLU A 166 2.54 6.09 -27.19
C GLU A 166 1.59 6.09 -28.40
N THR A 167 0.35 6.57 -28.23
CA THR A 167 -0.61 6.73 -29.34
C THR A 167 -0.41 8.00 -30.18
N GLN A 168 0.42 8.95 -29.74
CA GLN A 168 0.62 10.22 -30.44
C GLN A 168 1.65 10.12 -31.56
N PRO A 169 1.49 10.91 -32.65
CA PRO A 169 2.48 11.00 -33.72
C PRO A 169 3.78 11.66 -33.24
N ASP A 170 4.92 11.31 -33.83
CA ASP A 170 6.24 11.85 -33.48
C ASP A 170 6.30 13.39 -33.59
N ALA A 171 5.53 14.00 -34.50
CA ALA A 171 5.44 15.46 -34.62
C ALA A 171 4.91 16.12 -33.33
N LEU A 172 3.90 15.53 -32.68
CA LEU A 172 3.39 16.07 -31.41
C LEU A 172 4.40 15.89 -30.28
N ILE A 173 5.13 14.77 -30.29
CA ILE A 173 6.22 14.53 -29.32
C ILE A 173 7.32 15.58 -29.49
N ALA A 174 7.71 15.88 -30.73
CA ALA A 174 8.68 16.92 -31.02
C ALA A 174 8.21 18.32 -30.54
N ASP A 175 6.93 18.65 -30.74
CA ASP A 175 6.35 19.90 -30.23
C ASP A 175 6.41 20.00 -28.70
N LEU A 176 6.06 18.92 -28.00
CA LEU A 176 6.14 18.87 -26.53
C LEU A 176 7.59 18.99 -26.04
N VAL A 177 8.54 18.33 -26.72
CA VAL A 177 9.97 18.45 -26.41
C VAL A 177 10.44 19.88 -26.62
N ALA A 178 10.08 20.52 -27.73
CA ALA A 178 10.42 21.92 -28.01
C ALA A 178 9.86 22.87 -26.93
N LEU A 179 8.66 22.62 -26.43
CA LEU A 179 8.08 23.35 -25.31
C LEU A 179 8.92 23.20 -24.04
N VAL A 180 9.33 21.98 -23.68
CA VAL A 180 10.16 21.72 -22.49
C VAL A 180 11.53 22.36 -22.63
N VAL A 181 12.18 22.22 -23.80
CA VAL A 181 13.47 22.84 -24.10
C VAL A 181 13.38 24.37 -24.03
N GLY A 182 12.26 24.95 -24.48
CA GLY A 182 11.98 26.38 -24.34
C GLY A 182 11.85 26.86 -22.89
N GLN A 183 11.54 25.97 -21.94
CA GLN A 183 11.53 26.26 -20.50
C GLN A 183 12.87 26.00 -19.80
N SER A 184 13.91 25.57 -20.53
CA SER A 184 15.19 25.14 -19.95
C SER A 184 15.85 26.16 -19.03
N VAL A 185 15.79 27.46 -19.36
CA VAL A 185 16.34 28.54 -18.51
C VAL A 185 15.65 28.58 -17.14
N HIS A 186 14.34 28.37 -17.10
CA HIS A 186 13.59 28.32 -15.84
C HIS A 186 13.85 27.04 -15.07
N LEU A 187 13.97 25.90 -15.76
CA LEU A 187 14.31 24.60 -15.14
C LEU A 187 15.74 24.56 -14.57
N GLN A 188 16.63 25.43 -15.06
CA GLN A 188 18.00 25.61 -14.55
C GLN A 188 18.09 26.58 -13.38
N SER A 189 16.99 27.26 -13.04
CA SER A 189 17.00 28.24 -11.97
C SER A 189 17.35 27.60 -10.63
N ARG A 190 18.13 28.32 -9.82
CA ARG A 190 18.35 27.97 -8.41
C ARG A 190 17.17 28.37 -7.52
N VAL A 191 16.18 29.08 -8.07
CA VAL A 191 14.99 29.53 -7.36
C VAL A 191 13.90 28.47 -7.53
N GLN A 192 13.61 27.73 -6.45
CA GLN A 192 12.63 26.65 -6.43
C GLN A 192 11.27 27.04 -7.03
N ALA A 193 10.75 28.21 -6.67
CA ALA A 193 9.45 28.68 -7.15
C ALA A 193 9.38 28.88 -8.68
N GLU A 194 10.50 29.23 -9.32
CA GLU A 194 10.58 29.38 -10.77
C GLU A 194 10.52 28.02 -11.47
N VAL A 195 11.25 27.03 -10.93
CA VAL A 195 11.23 25.65 -11.42
C VAL A 195 9.84 25.03 -11.23
N ASP A 196 9.22 25.18 -10.05
CA ASP A 196 7.86 24.69 -9.77
C ASP A 196 6.82 25.28 -10.75
N THR A 197 6.98 26.56 -11.09
CA THR A 197 6.12 27.25 -12.06
C THR A 197 6.32 26.69 -13.47
N ALA A 198 7.57 26.47 -13.89
CA ALA A 198 7.89 25.88 -15.19
C ALA A 198 7.36 24.44 -15.30
N LEU A 199 7.56 23.61 -14.29
CA LEU A 199 7.06 22.23 -14.23
C LEU A 199 5.53 22.18 -14.29
N ARG A 200 4.84 23.08 -13.60
CA ARG A 200 3.37 23.21 -13.68
C ARG A 200 2.93 23.51 -15.12
N ARG A 201 3.53 24.51 -15.76
CA ARG A 201 3.20 24.88 -17.16
C ARG A 201 3.43 23.73 -18.13
N ILE A 202 4.55 23.02 -17.98
CA ILE A 202 4.88 21.85 -18.79
C ILE A 202 3.84 20.75 -18.60
N ARG A 203 3.51 20.40 -17.36
CA ARG A 203 2.52 19.37 -17.05
C ARG A 203 1.15 19.73 -17.61
N ASP A 204 0.71 20.97 -17.42
CA ASP A 204 -0.58 21.44 -17.92
C ASP A 204 -0.63 21.39 -19.46
N ALA A 205 0.47 21.77 -20.13
CA ALA A 205 0.58 21.68 -21.59
C ALA A 205 0.55 20.23 -22.10
N ILE A 206 1.29 19.32 -21.45
CA ILE A 206 1.26 17.88 -21.78
C ILE A 206 -0.16 17.34 -21.59
N GLY A 207 -0.78 17.60 -20.42
CA GLY A 207 -2.14 17.14 -20.11
C GLY A 207 -3.17 17.65 -21.12
N GLN A 208 -3.10 18.94 -21.48
CA GLN A 208 -3.99 19.54 -22.47
C GLN A 208 -3.82 18.89 -23.86
N ARG A 209 -2.59 18.68 -24.32
CA ARG A 209 -2.29 18.08 -25.63
C ARG A 209 -2.73 16.61 -25.72
N LEU A 210 -2.65 15.88 -24.60
CA LEU A 210 -3.06 14.47 -24.53
C LEU A 210 -4.54 14.27 -24.20
N GLY A 211 -5.27 15.33 -23.83
CA GLY A 211 -6.62 15.19 -23.27
C GLY A 211 -6.64 14.45 -21.93
N VAL A 212 -5.54 14.47 -21.19
CA VAL A 212 -5.38 13.79 -19.90
C VAL A 212 -5.46 14.82 -18.78
N ALA A 213 -6.55 14.76 -18.00
CA ALA A 213 -6.73 15.58 -16.81
C ALA A 213 -6.48 14.73 -15.55
N ILE A 214 -5.35 14.97 -14.88
CA ILE A 214 -5.00 14.34 -13.59
C ILE A 214 -4.58 15.45 -12.62
N PRO A 215 -5.31 15.65 -11.51
CA PRO A 215 -4.92 16.63 -10.49
C PRO A 215 -3.52 16.34 -9.92
N ALA A 216 -2.74 17.38 -9.63
CA ALA A 216 -1.36 17.25 -9.15
C ALA A 216 -1.25 16.50 -7.81
N ASP A 217 -2.27 16.58 -6.96
CA ASP A 217 -2.41 15.84 -5.70
C ASP A 217 -2.73 14.35 -5.93
N ARG A 218 -3.14 13.96 -7.14
CA ARG A 218 -3.51 12.60 -7.53
C ARG A 218 -2.48 11.89 -8.40
N LEU A 219 -1.39 12.55 -8.78
CA LEU A 219 -0.31 11.94 -9.59
C LEU A 219 0.24 10.67 -8.92
N PHE A 220 0.42 10.70 -7.61
CA PHE A 220 0.97 9.60 -6.83
C PHE A 220 -0.12 8.77 -6.11
N ALA A 221 -1.36 8.79 -6.61
CA ALA A 221 -2.45 8.01 -6.03
C ALA A 221 -2.48 6.59 -6.61
N GLY A 222 -2.92 5.63 -5.79
CA GLY A 222 -3.11 4.24 -6.23
C GLY A 222 -1.81 3.52 -6.57
N GLN A 223 -0.73 3.81 -5.82
CA GLN A 223 0.54 3.10 -5.90
C GLN A 223 0.30 1.59 -6.02
N MET A 224 0.93 0.95 -7.01
CA MET A 224 0.78 -0.47 -7.30
C MET A 224 -0.67 -0.93 -7.47
N SER A 225 -1.61 -0.11 -7.96
CA SER A 225 -2.94 -0.59 -8.39
C SER A 225 -2.81 -1.45 -9.64
N ARG A 226 -3.65 -2.48 -9.83
CA ARG A 226 -3.53 -3.40 -10.98
C ARG A 226 -3.83 -2.72 -12.32
N LEU A 227 -3.12 -3.16 -13.37
CA LEU A 227 -3.27 -2.71 -14.75
C LEU A 227 -3.71 -3.85 -15.70
N PRO A 228 -4.54 -3.57 -16.73
CA PRO A 228 -5.22 -2.30 -16.98
C PRO A 228 -6.23 -2.01 -15.86
N LEU A 229 -6.45 -0.72 -15.57
CA LEU A 229 -7.58 -0.32 -14.74
C LEU A 229 -8.85 -0.80 -15.46
N ASP A 230 -9.71 -1.57 -14.81
CA ASP A 230 -10.95 -2.06 -15.42
C ASP A 230 -11.75 -0.85 -15.96
N HIS A 231 -11.93 -0.77 -17.28
CA HIS A 231 -12.63 0.37 -17.89
C HIS A 231 -14.15 0.18 -17.81
N ALA A 232 -14.82 1.22 -17.30
CA ALA A 232 -16.27 1.38 -17.12
C ALA A 232 -16.92 0.53 -16.03
N ASP A 233 -16.35 0.54 -14.82
CA ASP A 233 -17.24 0.89 -13.71
C ASP A 233 -17.45 2.40 -13.78
N GLN A 234 -18.64 2.80 -14.23
CA GLN A 234 -19.25 4.01 -13.73
C GLN A 234 -19.00 4.02 -12.24
N SER A 235 -18.42 5.10 -11.74
CA SER A 235 -18.46 5.35 -10.30
C SER A 235 -18.02 4.14 -9.45
N THR A 236 -16.74 3.82 -9.44
CA THR A 236 -16.10 3.96 -8.12
C THR A 236 -15.90 5.46 -7.91
N GLU A 237 -17.00 6.22 -7.80
CA GLU A 237 -17.49 6.61 -6.48
C GLU A 237 -16.56 6.11 -5.38
N PRO A 238 -16.12 7.05 -4.56
CA PRO A 238 -14.83 7.06 -3.94
C PRO A 238 -14.93 6.17 -2.69
N ALA A 239 -15.53 5.00 -2.71
CA ALA A 239 -15.77 4.23 -1.51
C ALA A 239 -14.47 3.81 -0.78
N SER A 240 -13.26 4.03 -1.31
CA SER A 240 -12.03 4.02 -0.50
C SER A 240 -11.50 5.43 -0.18
N ALA A 241 -11.58 6.39 -1.10
CA ALA A 241 -11.10 7.77 -0.91
C ALA A 241 -12.10 8.72 -0.21
N GLU A 242 -13.41 8.55 -0.42
CA GLU A 242 -14.56 8.98 0.37
C GLU A 242 -14.76 8.14 1.63
N ARG A 243 -14.45 6.83 1.72
CA ARG A 243 -14.43 6.20 3.06
C ARG A 243 -13.25 6.68 3.90
N ALA A 244 -12.09 6.94 3.27
CA ALA A 244 -10.99 7.62 3.92
C ALA A 244 -11.34 9.10 4.19
N ARG A 245 -11.78 9.89 3.21
CA ARG A 245 -12.22 11.31 3.40
C ARG A 245 -13.36 11.45 4.41
N ALA A 246 -14.37 10.59 4.38
CA ALA A 246 -15.48 10.63 5.31
C ALA A 246 -15.02 10.39 6.75
N LEU A 247 -13.93 9.65 6.99
CA LEU A 247 -13.36 9.48 8.33
C LEU A 247 -12.55 10.71 8.79
N TRP A 248 -11.91 11.42 7.86
CA TRP A 248 -11.15 12.65 8.15
C TRP A 248 -12.03 13.90 8.27
N GLU A 249 -13.25 13.84 7.77
CA GLU A 249 -14.26 14.91 7.81
C GLU A 249 -15.36 14.63 8.86
N MET A 250 -15.29 13.51 9.60
CA MET A 250 -16.19 13.22 10.72
C MET A 250 -15.96 14.20 11.88
N PRO A 251 -16.99 14.90 12.37
CA PRO A 251 -16.87 15.75 13.55
C PRO A 251 -16.39 14.91 14.76
N GLY A 252 -15.22 15.24 15.32
CA GLY A 252 -14.71 14.65 16.57
C GLY A 252 -13.69 13.50 16.45
N VAL A 253 -13.33 13.06 15.23
CA VAL A 253 -12.24 12.11 15.01
C VAL A 253 -10.99 12.87 14.56
N ASP A 254 -10.01 13.01 15.45
CA ASP A 254 -8.72 13.59 15.13
C ASP A 254 -7.75 12.53 14.55
N LEU A 255 -6.62 13.00 14.01
CA LEU A 255 -5.60 12.11 13.44
C LEU A 255 -5.06 11.08 14.45
N SER A 256 -5.02 11.44 15.73
CA SER A 256 -4.56 10.54 16.80
C SER A 256 -5.51 9.35 16.96
N THR A 257 -6.81 9.60 16.90
CA THR A 257 -7.84 8.57 17.03
C THR A 257 -7.89 7.67 15.82
N ALA A 258 -7.81 8.25 14.62
CA ALA A 258 -7.72 7.46 13.41
C ALA A 258 -6.47 6.55 13.40
N PHE A 259 -5.35 7.03 13.96
CA PHE A 259 -4.18 6.18 14.17
C PHE A 259 -4.42 5.03 15.14
N LEU A 260 -5.03 5.30 16.29
CA LEU A 260 -5.37 4.25 17.24
C LEU A 260 -6.28 3.20 16.59
N MET A 261 -7.25 3.64 15.77
CA MET A 261 -8.15 2.73 15.06
C MET A 261 -7.39 1.81 14.10
N VAL A 262 -6.51 2.36 13.26
CA VAL A 262 -5.78 1.52 12.32
C VAL A 262 -4.78 0.60 13.04
N ALA A 263 -4.06 1.10 14.04
CA ALA A 263 -3.11 0.30 14.80
C ALA A 263 -3.79 -0.87 15.52
N ASP A 264 -5.02 -0.68 16.00
CA ASP A 264 -5.80 -1.73 16.66
C ASP A 264 -6.26 -2.82 15.69
N LEU A 265 -6.50 -2.50 14.41
CA LEU A 265 -6.92 -3.45 13.37
C LEU A 265 -5.78 -4.24 12.73
N MET A 266 -4.54 -3.81 12.97
CA MET A 266 -3.34 -4.45 12.41
C MET A 266 -2.93 -5.69 13.20
N THR A 267 -2.45 -6.70 12.48
CA THR A 267 -1.68 -7.82 13.03
C THR A 267 -0.37 -7.32 13.61
N GLU A 268 0.25 -8.10 14.50
CA GLU A 268 1.56 -7.77 15.08
C GLU A 268 2.63 -7.62 14.00
N ARG A 269 2.59 -8.47 12.98
CA ARG A 269 3.48 -8.39 11.83
C ARG A 269 3.29 -7.07 11.07
N GLU A 270 2.05 -6.69 10.79
CA GLU A 270 1.77 -5.42 10.10
C GLU A 270 2.19 -4.22 10.95
N VAL A 271 2.00 -4.27 12.28
CA VAL A 271 2.49 -3.23 13.21
C VAL A 271 4.01 -3.13 13.15
N GLU A 272 4.71 -4.27 13.17
CA GLU A 272 6.16 -4.32 13.07
C GLU A 272 6.64 -3.75 11.72
N GLU A 273 5.98 -4.12 10.64
CA GLU A 273 6.37 -3.73 9.28
C GLU A 273 6.11 -2.23 9.01
N HIS A 274 4.96 -1.70 9.43
CA HIS A 274 4.52 -0.37 9.01
C HIS A 274 4.59 0.70 10.11
N LEU A 275 4.50 0.32 11.39
CA LEU A 275 4.54 1.27 12.51
C LEU A 275 5.89 1.31 13.24
N LEU A 276 6.67 0.21 13.24
CA LEU A 276 7.99 0.21 13.88
C LEU A 276 8.98 1.22 13.26
N PRO A 277 9.05 1.40 11.93
CA PRO A 277 9.93 2.41 11.33
C PRO A 277 9.65 3.82 11.87
N LEU A 278 8.37 4.15 12.10
CA LEU A 278 7.97 5.44 12.65
C LEU A 278 8.38 5.61 14.11
N ARG A 279 8.26 4.55 14.92
CA ARG A 279 8.73 4.57 16.32
C ARG A 279 10.25 4.73 16.45
N ARG A 280 11.01 4.39 15.40
CA ARG A 280 12.46 4.64 15.34
C ARG A 280 12.78 6.09 14.97
N GLN A 281 11.90 6.75 14.22
CA GLN A 281 12.08 8.11 13.72
C GLN A 281 11.47 9.18 14.66
N PHE A 282 10.36 8.85 15.32
CA PHE A 282 9.59 9.76 16.17
C PHE A 282 9.34 9.13 17.54
N ARG A 283 9.44 9.93 18.61
CA ARG A 283 9.27 9.45 19.99
C ARG A 283 7.80 9.21 20.33
N SER A 284 6.92 10.03 19.77
CA SER A 284 5.47 9.93 19.88
C SER A 284 4.82 10.15 18.52
N ILE A 285 3.58 9.68 18.37
CA ILE A 285 2.77 10.03 17.21
C ILE A 285 2.50 11.54 17.11
N ALA A 286 2.45 12.24 18.24
CA ALA A 286 2.29 13.69 18.27
C ALA A 286 3.45 14.42 17.58
N ASP A 287 4.61 13.76 17.46
CA ASP A 287 5.80 14.31 16.82
C ASP A 287 5.81 14.08 15.30
N VAL A 288 4.88 13.28 14.76
CA VAL A 288 4.80 12.97 13.33
C VAL A 288 4.12 14.13 12.61
N PRO A 289 4.74 14.74 11.58
CA PRO A 289 4.13 15.78 10.79
C PRO A 289 2.77 15.35 10.21
N GLY A 290 1.75 16.20 10.36
CA GLY A 290 0.37 15.87 9.97
C GLY A 290 0.18 15.35 8.54
N PRO A 291 0.87 15.87 7.50
CA PRO A 291 0.83 15.30 6.15
C PRO A 291 1.40 13.87 6.06
N GLU A 292 2.49 13.58 6.76
CA GLU A 292 3.13 12.26 6.79
C GLU A 292 2.26 11.25 7.53
N LEU A 293 1.70 11.65 8.67
CA LEU A 293 0.74 10.84 9.41
C LEU A 293 -0.49 10.52 8.55
N ARG A 294 -1.04 11.50 7.83
CA ARG A 294 -2.16 11.27 6.90
C ARG A 294 -1.81 10.29 5.79
N ALA A 295 -0.65 10.44 5.17
CA ALA A 295 -0.20 9.53 4.11
C ALA A 295 -0.02 8.10 4.62
N LEU A 296 0.57 7.94 5.81
CA LEU A 296 0.66 6.65 6.51
C LEU A 296 -0.71 6.04 6.76
N LEU A 297 -1.63 6.81 7.35
CA LEU A 297 -2.96 6.30 7.71
C LEU A 297 -3.74 5.86 6.48
N VAL A 298 -3.65 6.58 5.36
CA VAL A 298 -4.27 6.17 4.08
C VAL A 298 -3.69 4.85 3.58
N ARG A 299 -2.37 4.68 3.65
CA ARG A 299 -1.70 3.43 3.24
C ARG A 299 -2.14 2.26 4.11
N ILE A 300 -2.09 2.42 5.44
CA ILE A 300 -2.49 1.37 6.38
C ILE A 300 -3.98 1.04 6.20
N TRP A 301 -4.84 2.04 6.05
CA TRP A 301 -6.28 1.80 5.83
C TRP A 301 -6.53 0.98 4.57
N THR A 302 -5.79 1.25 3.50
CA THR A 302 -5.86 0.48 2.25
C THR A 302 -5.43 -0.97 2.47
N LEU A 303 -4.35 -1.19 3.24
CA LEU A 303 -3.86 -2.51 3.60
C LEU A 303 -4.85 -3.30 4.49
N LEU A 304 -5.49 -2.61 5.44
CA LEU A 304 -6.50 -3.21 6.32
C LEU A 304 -7.77 -3.64 5.56
N GLY A 305 -8.01 -3.09 4.37
CA GLY A 305 -9.09 -3.51 3.49
C GLY A 305 -10.46 -3.27 4.12
N ASP A 306 -11.24 -4.33 4.32
CA ASP A 306 -12.58 -4.26 4.89
C ASP A 306 -12.67 -4.61 6.38
N ARG A 307 -11.53 -4.75 7.08
CA ARG A 307 -11.51 -5.00 8.53
C ARG A 307 -12.22 -3.89 9.31
N ARG A 308 -12.91 -4.27 10.39
CA ARG A 308 -13.69 -3.36 11.24
C ARG A 308 -13.43 -3.62 12.71
N LEU A 309 -13.56 -2.57 13.53
CA LEU A 309 -13.39 -2.67 14.99
C LEU A 309 -14.45 -3.57 15.63
N THR A 310 -15.56 -3.85 14.93
CA THR A 310 -16.65 -4.73 15.37
C THR A 310 -16.52 -6.16 14.87
N ASP A 311 -15.51 -6.49 14.05
CA ASP A 311 -15.33 -7.85 13.51
C ASP A 311 -15.16 -8.91 14.62
N PHE A 312 -14.64 -8.50 15.78
CA PHE A 312 -14.54 -9.35 16.97
C PHE A 312 -15.89 -9.92 17.44
N ALA A 313 -16.99 -9.21 17.21
CA ALA A 313 -18.35 -9.63 17.54
C ALA A 313 -19.11 -10.11 16.30
N GLU A 314 -18.95 -9.42 15.16
CA GLU A 314 -19.60 -9.76 13.89
C GLU A 314 -19.21 -11.15 13.39
N ARG A 315 -18.03 -11.67 13.75
CA ARG A 315 -17.63 -13.05 13.45
C ARG A 315 -18.64 -14.11 13.88
N TYR A 316 -19.39 -13.87 14.97
CA TYR A 316 -20.41 -14.81 15.45
C TYR A 316 -21.72 -14.68 14.68
N ARG A 317 -22.07 -13.46 14.28
CA ARG A 317 -23.36 -13.12 13.68
C ARG A 317 -23.38 -13.26 12.15
N SER A 318 -22.31 -12.85 11.48
CA SER A 318 -22.28 -12.64 10.04
C SER A 318 -21.10 -13.31 9.33
N GLY A 319 -20.24 -14.04 10.05
CA GLY A 319 -19.09 -14.74 9.46
C GLY A 319 -17.94 -13.81 9.05
N ARG A 320 -17.91 -12.59 9.60
CA ARG A 320 -16.77 -11.66 9.47
C ARG A 320 -15.62 -12.09 10.38
N LEU A 321 -14.89 -13.11 9.95
CA LEU A 321 -13.73 -13.65 10.68
C LEU A 321 -12.62 -12.61 10.83
N ILE A 322 -11.78 -12.76 11.87
CA ILE A 322 -10.72 -11.77 12.19
C ILE A 322 -9.44 -12.06 11.41
N ALA A 323 -9.05 -13.33 11.30
CA ALA A 323 -7.78 -13.76 10.70
C ALA A 323 -7.98 -14.63 9.46
N GLU A 324 -9.02 -15.45 9.43
CA GLU A 324 -9.39 -16.27 8.28
C GLU A 324 -10.24 -15.48 7.26
N PRO A 325 -10.32 -15.95 6.00
CA PRO A 325 -11.21 -15.33 5.01
C PRO A 325 -12.67 -15.33 5.47
N LYS A 326 -13.35 -14.18 5.33
CA LYS A 326 -14.76 -14.03 5.66
C LYS A 326 -15.64 -15.05 4.93
N VAL A 327 -16.66 -15.55 5.64
CA VAL A 327 -17.71 -16.38 5.06
C VAL A 327 -18.85 -15.48 4.63
N ALA A 328 -19.41 -15.69 3.44
CA ALA A 328 -20.57 -14.92 2.97
C ALA A 328 -21.72 -15.04 4.00
N PRO A 329 -22.39 -13.95 4.40
CA PRO A 329 -23.40 -13.98 5.45
C PRO A 329 -24.53 -14.99 5.20
N GLU A 330 -24.91 -15.20 3.95
CA GLU A 330 -25.95 -16.16 3.54
C GLU A 330 -25.49 -17.60 3.82
N VAL A 331 -24.23 -17.89 3.53
CA VAL A 331 -23.60 -19.18 3.81
C VAL A 331 -23.44 -19.35 5.32
N TRP A 332 -22.93 -18.33 6.01
CA TRP A 332 -22.76 -18.35 7.47
C TRP A 332 -24.07 -18.69 8.19
N ASN A 333 -25.16 -18.03 7.79
CA ASN A 333 -26.48 -18.23 8.38
C ASN A 333 -27.10 -19.59 8.04
N ALA A 334 -26.68 -20.24 6.96
CA ALA A 334 -27.12 -21.58 6.58
C ALA A 334 -26.35 -22.70 7.32
N LEU A 335 -25.14 -22.43 7.82
CA LEU A 335 -24.32 -23.45 8.50
C LEU A 335 -24.91 -23.86 9.85
N PRO A 336 -24.86 -25.15 10.22
CA PRO A 336 -25.22 -25.61 11.56
C PRO A 336 -24.18 -25.15 12.59
N GLN A 337 -24.60 -25.05 13.85
CA GLN A 337 -23.78 -24.50 14.94
C GLN A 337 -22.41 -25.20 15.13
N PRO A 338 -22.28 -26.54 15.02
CA PRO A 338 -20.98 -27.20 15.12
C PRO A 338 -20.00 -26.80 14.02
N GLU A 339 -20.48 -26.56 12.80
CA GLU A 339 -19.64 -26.13 11.68
C GLU A 339 -19.19 -24.68 11.85
N ARG A 340 -20.08 -23.80 12.32
CA ARG A 340 -19.70 -22.42 12.68
C ARG A 340 -18.63 -22.42 13.78
N LEU A 341 -18.79 -23.26 14.81
CA LEU A 341 -17.81 -23.39 15.88
C LEU A 341 -16.45 -23.86 15.35
N ALA A 342 -16.42 -24.87 14.48
CA ALA A 342 -15.18 -25.37 13.88
C ALA A 342 -14.44 -24.29 13.06
N ILE A 343 -15.19 -23.45 12.32
CA ILE A 343 -14.63 -22.31 11.58
C ILE A 343 -14.04 -21.27 12.55
N LEU A 344 -14.77 -20.92 13.62
CA LEU A 344 -14.28 -19.96 14.62
C LEU A 344 -13.07 -20.49 15.40
N GLU A 345 -13.01 -21.79 15.68
CA GLU A 345 -11.86 -22.44 16.33
C GLU A 345 -10.64 -22.48 15.39
N ARG A 346 -10.85 -22.59 14.07
CA ARG A 346 -9.78 -22.38 13.10
C ARG A 346 -9.33 -20.92 13.07
N ASP A 347 -10.25 -19.97 13.01
CA ASP A 347 -9.95 -18.54 13.05
C ASP A 347 -9.16 -18.16 14.31
N ASN A 348 -9.54 -18.68 15.48
CA ASN A 348 -8.79 -18.48 16.73
C ASN A 348 -7.35 -19.00 16.69
N ARG A 349 -7.08 -20.09 15.95
CA ARG A 349 -5.72 -20.64 15.79
C ARG A 349 -4.87 -19.82 14.83
N THR A 350 -5.50 -19.08 13.93
CA THR A 350 -4.84 -18.24 12.91
C THR A 350 -4.57 -16.81 13.43
N MET A 351 -5.31 -16.36 14.45
CA MET A 351 -5.06 -15.07 15.11
C MET A 351 -3.66 -15.00 15.73
N ASP A 352 -3.01 -13.84 15.59
CA ASP A 352 -1.85 -13.51 16.42
C ASP A 352 -2.25 -13.17 17.86
N VAL A 353 -1.26 -13.06 18.76
CA VAL A 353 -1.53 -12.85 20.18
C VAL A 353 -2.17 -11.47 20.43
N GLY A 354 -1.79 -10.43 19.68
CA GLY A 354 -2.44 -9.13 19.70
C GLY A 354 -3.92 -9.15 19.28
N GLN A 355 -4.28 -9.88 18.24
CA GLN A 355 -5.67 -10.07 17.79
C GLN A 355 -6.49 -10.83 18.83
N ALA A 356 -5.96 -11.93 19.37
CA ALA A 356 -6.62 -12.68 20.43
C ALA A 356 -6.80 -11.84 21.72
N ALA A 357 -5.80 -11.03 22.07
CA ALA A 357 -5.85 -10.10 23.19
C ALA A 357 -6.97 -9.06 23.02
N ARG A 358 -7.02 -8.40 21.86
CA ARG A 358 -8.06 -7.40 21.55
C ARG A 358 -9.46 -8.00 21.47
N HIS A 359 -9.59 -9.21 20.92
CA HIS A 359 -10.85 -9.95 20.90
C HIS A 359 -11.42 -10.16 22.32
N LEU A 360 -10.62 -10.68 23.24
CA LEU A 360 -11.01 -10.88 24.64
C LEU A 360 -11.28 -9.55 25.36
N ALA A 361 -10.40 -8.55 25.17
CA ALA A 361 -10.54 -7.25 25.80
C ALA A 361 -11.83 -6.54 25.37
N ARG A 362 -12.14 -6.51 24.07
CA ARG A 362 -13.36 -5.86 23.55
C ARG A 362 -14.63 -6.50 24.09
N ILE A 363 -14.68 -7.84 24.22
CA ILE A 363 -15.81 -8.54 24.85
C ILE A 363 -15.92 -8.15 26.33
N PHE A 364 -14.80 -8.13 27.06
CA PHE A 364 -14.77 -7.77 28.48
C PHE A 364 -15.32 -6.34 28.73
N PHE A 365 -14.92 -5.37 27.91
CA PHE A 365 -15.35 -3.97 28.05
C PHE A 365 -16.77 -3.69 27.52
N SER A 366 -17.32 -4.56 26.66
CA SER A 366 -18.68 -4.41 26.13
C SER A 366 -19.73 -4.77 27.18
N PHE A 367 -20.22 -3.77 27.91
CA PHE A 367 -21.09 -3.95 29.08
C PHE A 367 -22.55 -4.28 28.74
N GLN A 368 -22.96 -4.09 27.49
CA GLN A 368 -24.26 -4.46 26.95
C GLN A 368 -24.11 -5.17 25.63
N TYR A 369 -25.10 -5.99 25.26
CA TYR A 369 -25.07 -6.71 23.99
C TYR A 369 -24.92 -5.76 22.80
N ASP A 370 -25.67 -4.66 22.77
CA ASP A 370 -25.61 -3.71 21.66
C ASP A 370 -24.24 -3.01 21.56
N THR A 371 -23.53 -2.83 22.69
CA THR A 371 -22.17 -2.23 22.68
C THR A 371 -21.13 -3.11 21.99
N LEU A 372 -21.39 -4.41 21.82
CA LEU A 372 -20.50 -5.28 21.02
C LEU A 372 -20.43 -4.81 19.55
N PHE A 373 -21.51 -4.21 19.04
CA PHE A 373 -21.65 -3.79 17.64
C PHE A 373 -21.62 -2.27 17.47
N ASP A 374 -21.43 -1.51 18.55
CA ASP A 374 -21.33 -0.06 18.51
C ASP A 374 -19.90 0.38 18.17
N ALA A 375 -19.68 0.74 16.91
CA ALA A 375 -18.37 1.18 16.43
C ALA A 375 -17.86 2.43 17.16
N LEU A 376 -18.72 3.37 17.57
CA LEU A 376 -18.30 4.59 18.26
C LEU A 376 -17.83 4.30 19.68
N PHE A 377 -18.54 3.43 20.40
CA PHE A 377 -18.08 2.92 21.69
C PHE A 377 -16.68 2.30 21.57
N HIS A 378 -16.47 1.50 20.52
CA HIS A 378 -15.20 0.82 20.26
C HIS A 378 -14.07 1.75 19.83
N VAL A 379 -14.37 2.93 19.28
CA VAL A 379 -13.41 4.00 19.00
C VAL A 379 -13.03 4.71 20.29
N ASP A 380 -14.01 5.08 21.13
CA ASP A 380 -13.76 5.72 22.42
C ASP A 380 -12.95 4.82 23.35
N LEU A 381 -13.21 3.51 23.32
CA LEU A 381 -12.48 2.51 24.10
C LEU A 381 -10.97 2.51 23.79
N LEU A 382 -10.56 2.86 22.57
CA LEU A 382 -9.14 2.91 22.20
C LEU A 382 -8.36 3.97 22.98
N ARG A 383 -9.03 5.05 23.40
CA ARG A 383 -8.44 6.13 24.20
C ARG A 383 -8.35 5.76 25.69
N SER A 384 -9.00 4.67 26.11
CA SER A 384 -9.00 4.22 27.50
C SER A 384 -7.63 3.70 27.94
N PRO A 385 -6.97 4.31 28.95
CA PRO A 385 -5.72 3.78 29.50
C PRO A 385 -5.88 2.35 30.02
N ARG A 386 -7.07 2.03 30.52
CA ARG A 386 -7.40 0.73 31.07
C ARG A 386 -7.54 -0.33 29.99
N TYR A 387 -8.24 -0.04 28.89
CA TYR A 387 -8.27 -0.95 27.74
C TYR A 387 -6.86 -1.28 27.26
N GLN A 388 -6.05 -0.22 27.09
CA GLN A 388 -4.67 -0.35 26.64
C GLN A 388 -3.81 -1.17 27.62
N GLN A 389 -4.05 -1.05 28.93
CA GLN A 389 -3.38 -1.85 29.95
C GLN A 389 -3.77 -3.34 29.85
N VAL A 390 -5.06 -3.64 29.69
CA VAL A 390 -5.54 -5.02 29.54
C VAL A 390 -4.97 -5.66 28.28
N VAL A 391 -5.03 -4.97 27.13
CA VAL A 391 -4.46 -5.46 25.86
C VAL A 391 -2.97 -5.73 26.01
N ARG A 392 -2.17 -4.79 26.56
CA ARG A 392 -0.73 -4.99 26.78
C ARG A 392 -0.43 -6.19 27.68
N ARG A 393 -1.19 -6.36 28.77
CA ARG A 393 -1.02 -7.50 29.68
C ARG A 393 -1.28 -8.82 28.97
N LEU A 394 -2.30 -8.88 28.13
CA LEU A 394 -2.65 -10.06 27.34
C LEU A 394 -1.63 -10.36 26.24
N THR A 395 -1.17 -9.34 25.52
CA THR A 395 -0.15 -9.49 24.49
C THR A 395 1.17 -10.01 25.07
N ALA A 396 1.54 -9.61 26.28
CA ALA A 396 2.78 -10.06 26.94
C ALA A 396 2.82 -11.58 27.25
N CYS A 397 1.67 -12.27 27.21
CA CYS A 397 1.59 -13.72 27.41
C CYS A 397 1.92 -14.50 26.11
N GLU A 398 3.10 -14.27 25.55
CA GLU A 398 3.49 -14.79 24.23
C GLU A 398 3.85 -16.29 24.24
N SER A 399 4.22 -16.85 25.40
CA SER A 399 4.62 -18.26 25.49
C SER A 399 4.33 -18.89 26.86
N GLY A 400 4.49 -20.22 26.94
CA GLY A 400 4.41 -20.95 28.21
C GLY A 400 2.97 -21.23 28.69
N ALA A 401 2.81 -21.30 30.02
CA ALA A 401 1.54 -21.66 30.65
C ALA A 401 0.46 -20.58 30.46
N GLU A 402 0.87 -19.31 30.45
CA GLU A 402 -0.04 -18.17 30.29
C GLU A 402 -0.62 -18.10 28.87
N ALA A 403 0.21 -18.27 27.84
CA ALA A 403 -0.25 -18.35 26.45
C ALA A 403 -1.29 -19.47 26.25
N ARG A 404 -1.05 -20.65 26.85
CA ARG A 404 -2.02 -21.76 26.83
C ARG A 404 -3.31 -21.40 27.56
N ARG A 405 -3.23 -20.74 28.71
CA ARG A 405 -4.39 -20.26 29.47
C ARG A 405 -5.23 -19.29 28.63
N LEU A 406 -4.59 -18.36 27.90
CA LEU A 406 -5.27 -17.44 27.00
C LEU A 406 -5.93 -18.13 25.81
N ALA A 407 -5.26 -19.09 25.17
CA ALA A 407 -5.84 -19.85 24.07
C ALA A 407 -7.08 -20.65 24.52
N VAL A 408 -7.02 -21.28 25.70
CA VAL A 408 -8.16 -21.99 26.30
C VAL A 408 -9.30 -21.03 26.62
N LEU A 409 -9.00 -19.86 27.22
CA LEU A 409 -10.00 -18.82 27.48
C LEU A 409 -10.65 -18.32 26.19
N ASN A 410 -9.86 -18.04 25.15
CA ASN A 410 -10.37 -17.56 23.87
C ASN A 410 -11.30 -18.59 23.22
N GLY A 411 -10.96 -19.89 23.28
CA GLY A 411 -11.84 -20.96 22.84
C GLY A 411 -13.15 -21.05 23.64
N ALA A 412 -13.08 -20.95 24.97
CA ALA A 412 -14.26 -20.96 25.83
C ALA A 412 -15.19 -19.77 25.58
N VAL A 413 -14.64 -18.56 25.50
CA VAL A 413 -15.38 -17.33 25.15
C VAL A 413 -16.01 -17.44 23.77
N THR A 414 -15.28 -17.96 22.79
CA THR A 414 -15.78 -18.15 21.42
C THR A 414 -17.01 -19.05 21.38
N ARG A 415 -16.99 -20.16 22.11
CA ARG A 415 -18.14 -21.06 22.22
C ARG A 415 -19.34 -20.36 22.87
N GLN A 416 -19.12 -19.68 23.98
CA GLN A 416 -20.20 -18.99 24.70
C GLN A 416 -20.78 -17.81 23.93
N MET A 417 -19.96 -17.08 23.17
CA MET A 417 -20.42 -15.99 22.29
C MET A 417 -21.26 -16.52 21.12
N LEU A 418 -20.88 -17.66 20.52
CA LEU A 418 -21.70 -18.29 19.49
C LEU A 418 -23.04 -18.80 20.04
N GLU A 419 -23.04 -19.36 21.25
CA GLU A 419 -24.28 -19.74 21.97
C GLU A 419 -25.15 -18.51 22.25
N LEU A 420 -24.53 -17.41 22.69
CA LEU A 420 -25.20 -16.16 23.00
C LEU A 420 -26.01 -15.64 21.80
N GLU A 421 -25.46 -15.71 20.58
CA GLU A 421 -26.18 -15.31 19.36
C GLU A 421 -27.48 -16.10 19.12
N SER A 422 -27.54 -17.33 19.61
CA SER A 422 -28.72 -18.21 19.49
C SER A 422 -29.78 -17.95 20.57
N LEU A 423 -29.47 -17.14 21.58
CA LEU A 423 -30.41 -16.79 22.64
C LEU A 423 -31.38 -15.68 22.24
N VAL A 424 -32.55 -15.68 22.87
CA VAL A 424 -33.51 -14.57 22.76
C VAL A 424 -32.95 -13.29 23.43
N PRO A 425 -33.33 -12.08 22.96
CA PRO A 425 -32.76 -10.81 23.43
C PRO A 425 -32.74 -10.63 24.96
N ALA A 426 -33.80 -11.07 25.65
CA ALA A 426 -33.90 -10.96 27.11
C ALA A 426 -32.81 -11.73 27.86
N MET A 427 -32.29 -12.83 27.29
CA MET A 427 -31.27 -13.68 27.92
C MET A 427 -29.84 -13.28 27.54
N ARG A 428 -29.65 -12.58 26.42
CA ARG A 428 -28.32 -12.18 25.91
C ARG A 428 -27.55 -11.33 26.91
N ARG A 429 -28.23 -10.43 27.63
CA ARG A 429 -27.61 -9.56 28.64
C ARG A 429 -26.97 -10.38 29.76
N THR A 430 -27.72 -11.34 30.32
CA THR A 430 -27.21 -12.21 31.40
C THR A 430 -26.06 -13.07 30.90
N ARG A 431 -26.19 -13.66 29.70
CA ARG A 431 -25.13 -14.49 29.11
C ARG A 431 -23.86 -13.69 28.84
N LEU A 432 -23.97 -12.46 28.34
CA LEU A 432 -22.80 -11.59 28.14
C LEU A 432 -22.12 -11.28 29.47
N GLN A 433 -22.88 -11.01 30.53
CA GLN A 433 -22.33 -10.76 31.86
C GLN A 433 -21.54 -11.97 32.37
N GLU A 434 -22.05 -13.20 32.20
CA GLU A 434 -21.33 -14.43 32.56
C GLU A 434 -20.01 -14.58 31.80
N ILE A 435 -20.02 -14.30 30.48
CA ILE A 435 -18.82 -14.34 29.64
C ILE A 435 -17.78 -13.32 30.14
N ARG A 436 -18.23 -12.11 30.48
CA ARG A 436 -17.35 -11.06 31.02
C ARG A 436 -16.77 -11.43 32.37
N THR A 437 -17.56 -12.02 33.27
CA THR A 437 -17.08 -12.52 34.57
C THR A 437 -16.07 -13.65 34.39
N LEU A 438 -16.27 -14.56 33.43
CA LEU A 438 -15.29 -15.59 33.09
C LEU A 438 -13.96 -14.97 32.65
N ILE A 439 -14.00 -13.96 31.78
CA ILE A 439 -12.81 -13.24 31.33
C ILE A 439 -12.13 -12.55 32.52
N ALA A 440 -12.89 -11.84 33.36
CA ALA A 440 -12.38 -11.13 34.54
C ALA A 440 -11.65 -12.07 35.50
N ALA A 441 -12.30 -13.18 35.87
CA ALA A 441 -11.76 -14.19 36.78
C ALA A 441 -10.54 -14.92 36.19
N THR A 442 -10.54 -15.18 34.89
CA THR A 442 -9.41 -15.87 34.25
C THR A 442 -8.19 -14.96 34.08
N LEU A 443 -8.40 -13.65 34.01
CA LEU A 443 -7.33 -12.68 33.79
C LEU A 443 -6.94 -11.90 35.04
N ASP A 444 -7.54 -12.21 36.20
CA ASP A 444 -7.39 -11.46 37.44
C ASP A 444 -7.56 -9.95 37.19
N LEU A 445 -8.65 -9.58 36.51
CA LEU A 445 -9.01 -8.19 36.26
C LEU A 445 -9.91 -7.68 37.40
N PRO A 446 -9.85 -6.39 37.75
CA PRO A 446 -10.76 -5.81 38.74
C PRO A 446 -12.22 -6.01 38.29
N ASP A 447 -13.08 -6.39 39.23
CA ASP A 447 -14.48 -6.78 38.99
C ASP A 447 -15.43 -5.57 38.90
N ASP A 448 -14.96 -4.44 38.38
CA ASP A 448 -15.80 -3.29 38.05
C ASP A 448 -16.27 -3.43 36.59
N LEU A 449 -17.20 -4.37 36.41
CA LEU A 449 -17.91 -4.65 35.16
C LEU A 449 -18.81 -3.47 34.69
N THR A 450 -18.69 -2.31 35.32
CA THR A 450 -19.27 -1.01 34.97
C THR A 450 -18.18 -0.10 34.40
N TYR A 451 -17.84 -0.26 33.12
CA TYR A 451 -17.09 0.78 32.41
C TYR A 451 -17.94 2.07 32.37
N PRO A 452 -17.41 3.27 32.67
CA PRO A 452 -18.19 4.30 33.34
C PRO A 452 -19.15 5.06 32.42
N ALA A 453 -20.37 5.28 32.93
CA ALA A 453 -21.41 6.11 32.34
C ALA A 453 -21.16 7.63 32.43
N ARG A 454 -19.92 8.11 32.66
CA ARG A 454 -19.62 9.55 32.78
C ARG A 454 -18.19 9.89 32.32
N ARG A 455 -18.10 10.74 31.29
CA ARG A 455 -17.04 11.72 31.01
C ARG A 455 -15.68 11.45 31.69
N GLU A 456 -14.75 10.83 30.97
CA GLU A 456 -13.33 11.04 31.25
C GLU A 456 -12.79 12.15 30.35
N GLY A 457 -12.80 13.38 30.89
CA GLY A 457 -11.76 14.39 30.71
C GLY A 457 -11.58 15.04 29.34
N GLN A 458 -12.28 16.16 29.13
CA GLN A 458 -11.63 17.32 28.51
C GLN A 458 -10.46 17.74 29.43
N ALA A 459 -9.23 17.70 28.90
CA ALA A 459 -8.11 18.53 29.30
C ALA A 459 -7.20 18.71 28.09
#